data_AF-A0AAU2A773-F1
#
_entry.id   AF-A0AAU2A773-F1
#
_cell.length_a   1.000
_cell.length_b   1.000
_cell.length_c   1.000
_cell.angle_alpha   90.00
_cell.angle_beta   90.00
_cell.angle_gamma   90.00
#
_symmetry.space_group_name_H-M   'P 1'
#
loop_
_entity.id
_entity.type
_entity.pdbx_description
1 polymer ?
#
loop_
_entity_poly.entity_id
_entity_poly.type
_entity_poly.pdbx_seq_one_letter_code
_entity_poly.pdbx_strand_id
1 'polypeptide(L)'
;MAAHKRRARSGRLAFIAAAVAASAVLATGPGHAVGAGVADPPVPVPPTGTVGPVAPVAPEPPVPPEPPEPPKPEPPEPPEPPEPPKLPAFGAYVDYDGARGTARIAELSRWLGGAELTVGHTYLPGDLWSNIEGLPGFLDVWADWRRAEEDRLFVLNVPMQERNEEGVSDRGVRKLLRRGAAGLYDHHFRALAERLVALKIPDTVIVLGWEMNGITYTSRCGPDPEAWKKYWNRIVTTMRSVPGQKFRFDFNPTRGRDAIPWTQCYPGDDTVDIIGMDSYDQPRGISFDEQISEPYGLQAHVDFAKAHGKPISYPEWGLFRNGDNPEYMRRMLAWMDEHKPLYNTLTDYCPHGVWQCGSNPQASEVYRQILTGRKDPEPTVPTPEPTVPTPDPTPEPPKPTDPVTPPVPQPPDNCSPLELGDWVEYWLGGKLCLKFDWWSRNR
;
A
#
# COMPACT_ATOMS: atom_id res chain seq x y z
N MET A 1 39.44 1.89 31.33
CA MET A 1 39.47 3.30 31.79
C MET A 1 38.04 3.80 31.68
N ALA A 2 37.25 3.86 32.76
CA ALA A 2 37.31 4.79 33.89
C ALA A 2 36.97 6.24 33.47
N ALA A 3 36.06 6.96 34.14
CA ALA A 3 35.63 6.83 35.54
C ALA A 3 34.11 6.66 35.76
N HIS A 4 33.75 5.88 36.79
CA HIS A 4 32.43 5.94 37.45
C HIS A 4 32.31 7.19 38.35
N LYS A 5 31.08 7.67 38.56
CA LYS A 5 30.67 8.29 39.83
C LYS A 5 29.45 7.58 40.40
N ARG A 6 29.65 6.85 41.51
CA ARG A 6 28.55 6.36 42.36
C ARG A 6 28.07 7.50 43.26
N ARG A 7 26.76 7.53 43.58
CA ARG A 7 26.25 8.06 44.86
C ARG A 7 25.36 7.00 45.50
N ALA A 8 25.32 7.00 46.83
CA ALA A 8 24.89 5.84 47.62
C ALA A 8 23.40 5.88 48.02
N ARG A 9 22.88 4.72 48.43
CA ARG A 9 21.56 4.57 49.06
C ARG A 9 21.66 4.74 50.59
N SER A 10 20.85 5.65 51.11
CA SER A 10 20.23 5.62 52.44
C SER A 10 18.95 6.46 52.35
N GLY A 11 17.92 6.31 53.18
CA GLY A 11 17.66 5.32 54.23
C GLY A 11 16.30 5.67 54.84
N ARG A 12 15.43 4.67 55.06
CA ARG A 12 14.01 4.83 55.43
C ARG A 12 13.70 5.97 56.42
N LEU A 13 12.62 6.70 56.17
CA LEU A 13 11.65 7.07 57.20
C LEU A 13 10.24 7.11 56.59
N ALA A 14 9.22 6.81 57.39
CA ALA A 14 7.82 6.81 56.97
C ALA A 14 7.03 7.78 57.86
N PHE A 15 5.98 8.39 57.30
CA PHE A 15 4.99 9.15 58.04
C PHE A 15 3.59 8.71 57.64
N ILE A 16 2.70 8.65 58.64
CA ILE A 16 1.30 8.19 58.53
C ILE A 16 0.38 9.29 59.06
N ALA A 17 -0.63 9.62 58.27
CA ALA A 17 -1.84 10.40 58.61
C ALA A 17 -2.86 10.08 57.50
N ALA A 18 -4.12 9.65 57.67
CA ALA A 18 -5.05 9.57 58.82
C ALA A 18 -5.42 10.95 59.42
N ALA A 19 -6.69 11.38 59.53
CA ALA A 19 -8.00 10.85 59.06
C ALA A 19 -8.93 12.08 58.76
N VAL A 20 -10.29 12.13 58.70
CA VAL A 20 -11.48 11.34 59.11
C VAL A 20 -12.60 11.76 58.11
N ALA A 21 -13.20 10.92 57.25
CA ALA A 21 -14.27 9.90 57.45
C ALA A 21 -15.67 10.41 57.87
N ALA A 22 -16.66 10.35 56.95
CA ALA A 22 -18.12 10.19 57.14
C ALA A 22 -18.74 9.89 55.74
N SER A 23 -19.55 8.86 55.44
CA SER A 23 -20.72 8.27 56.12
C SER A 23 -21.93 9.23 56.09
N ALA A 24 -23.17 8.87 55.69
CA ALA A 24 -23.86 7.56 55.52
C ALA A 24 -25.12 7.76 54.60
N VAL A 25 -26.02 6.82 54.24
CA VAL A 25 -26.18 5.37 54.45
C VAL A 25 -27.12 4.74 53.37
N LEU A 26 -27.26 3.42 53.38
CA LEU A 26 -28.23 2.48 52.76
C LEU A 26 -29.67 3.03 52.50
N ALA A 27 -30.54 2.47 51.63
CA ALA A 27 -30.81 1.02 51.49
C ALA A 27 -31.63 0.57 50.25
N THR A 28 -31.45 -0.72 49.91
CA THR A 28 -32.43 -1.74 49.39
C THR A 28 -33.55 -1.42 48.38
N GLY A 29 -33.63 -2.24 47.31
CA GLY A 29 -34.90 -2.56 46.59
C GLY A 29 -35.77 -3.58 47.36
N PRO A 30 -36.62 -4.44 46.75
CA PRO A 30 -36.74 -4.80 45.32
C PRO A 30 -38.21 -4.76 44.78
N GLY A 31 -38.50 -5.30 43.58
CA GLY A 31 -39.88 -5.66 43.19
C GLY A 31 -40.13 -5.94 41.70
N HIS A 32 -40.76 -7.07 41.37
CA HIS A 32 -41.20 -7.45 40.01
C HIS A 32 -42.65 -7.03 39.72
N ALA A 33 -42.95 -6.61 38.47
CA ALA A 33 -44.19 -6.84 37.69
C ALA A 33 -44.04 -6.09 36.34
N VAL A 34 -44.24 -6.64 35.14
CA VAL A 34 -45.44 -7.28 34.56
C VAL A 34 -46.66 -6.35 34.54
N GLY A 35 -46.96 -5.77 33.37
CA GLY A 35 -48.13 -4.92 33.16
C GLY A 35 -48.23 -4.42 31.72
N ALA A 36 -48.94 -5.17 30.88
CA ALA A 36 -49.30 -4.75 29.52
C ALA A 36 -50.75 -4.27 29.46
N GLY A 37 -51.03 -3.27 28.63
CA GLY A 37 -52.35 -2.69 28.42
C GLY A 37 -52.36 -1.16 28.51
N VAL A 38 -53.31 -0.44 27.91
CA VAL A 38 -54.42 -0.86 27.01
C VAL A 38 -54.55 0.23 25.93
N ALA A 39 -54.90 -0.16 24.71
CA ALA A 39 -55.39 0.77 23.67
C ALA A 39 -56.90 0.60 23.51
N ASP A 40 -57.64 1.71 23.37
CA ASP A 40 -59.10 1.73 23.46
C ASP A 40 -59.83 1.04 22.28
N PRO A 41 -60.81 0.17 22.56
CA PRO A 41 -61.83 -0.30 21.61
C PRO A 41 -63.25 0.14 22.03
N PRO A 42 -64.32 -0.14 21.25
CA PRO A 42 -64.42 -0.28 19.79
C PRO A 42 -65.57 0.56 19.18
N VAL A 43 -65.73 0.54 17.84
CA VAL A 43 -67.01 0.84 17.17
C VAL A 43 -67.29 -0.24 16.11
N PRO A 44 -68.45 -0.92 16.10
CA PRO A 44 -68.74 -2.03 15.19
C PRO A 44 -69.50 -1.61 13.90
N VAL A 45 -69.24 -2.34 12.81
CA VAL A 45 -69.94 -2.23 11.50
C VAL A 45 -70.19 -3.67 10.99
N PRO A 46 -71.34 -4.00 10.36
CA PRO A 46 -71.90 -5.37 10.42
C PRO A 46 -71.38 -6.36 9.35
N PRO A 47 -71.54 -7.67 9.57
CA PRO A 47 -71.15 -8.71 8.62
C PRO A 47 -72.11 -8.83 7.43
N THR A 48 -71.56 -9.14 6.25
CA THR A 48 -72.32 -9.49 5.03
C THR A 48 -71.64 -10.63 4.28
N GLY A 49 -72.43 -11.42 3.54
CA GLY A 49 -71.92 -12.33 2.50
C GLY A 49 -71.37 -13.68 2.96
N THR A 50 -72.25 -14.61 3.36
CA THR A 50 -71.94 -16.04 3.17
C THR A 50 -71.93 -16.37 1.68
N VAL A 51 -70.79 -16.82 1.16
CA VAL A 51 -70.64 -17.33 -0.21
C VAL A 51 -70.28 -18.82 -0.13
N GLY A 52 -70.98 -19.65 -0.92
CA GLY A 52 -70.80 -21.10 -0.91
C GLY A 52 -69.49 -21.58 -1.56
N PRO A 53 -69.10 -22.85 -1.34
CA PRO A 53 -67.89 -23.42 -1.92
C PRO A 53 -67.99 -23.50 -3.45
N VAL A 54 -67.07 -22.84 -4.15
CA VAL A 54 -66.91 -22.95 -5.60
C VAL A 54 -66.17 -24.25 -5.92
N ALA A 55 -66.62 -24.99 -6.93
CA ALA A 55 -65.96 -26.22 -7.37
C ALA A 55 -64.56 -25.95 -7.96
N PRO A 56 -63.59 -26.87 -7.79
CA PRO A 56 -62.23 -26.66 -8.29
C PRO A 56 -62.20 -26.69 -9.83
N VAL A 57 -61.76 -25.59 -10.42
CA VAL A 57 -61.38 -25.54 -11.84
C VAL A 57 -60.02 -26.21 -11.99
N ALA A 58 -59.90 -27.17 -12.92
CA ALA A 58 -58.63 -27.81 -13.21
C ALA A 58 -57.67 -26.84 -13.92
N PRO A 59 -56.38 -26.78 -13.55
CA PRO A 59 -55.42 -25.95 -14.27
C PRO A 59 -55.11 -26.55 -15.65
N GLU A 60 -54.99 -25.70 -16.65
CA GLU A 60 -54.41 -26.09 -17.95
C GLU A 60 -52.91 -26.43 -17.79
N PRO A 61 -52.37 -27.36 -18.59
CA PRO A 61 -50.95 -27.71 -18.53
C PRO A 61 -50.09 -26.53 -19.01
N PRO A 62 -48.95 -26.25 -18.35
CA PRO A 62 -48.06 -25.18 -18.78
C PRO A 62 -47.43 -25.49 -20.14
N VAL A 63 -47.43 -24.51 -21.04
CA VAL A 63 -46.65 -24.56 -22.29
C VAL A 63 -45.16 -24.60 -21.92
N PRO A 64 -44.35 -25.52 -22.47
CA PRO A 64 -42.92 -25.56 -22.20
C PRO A 64 -42.23 -24.30 -22.71
N PRO A 65 -41.23 -23.76 -21.99
CA PRO A 65 -40.47 -22.59 -22.45
C PRO A 65 -39.65 -22.94 -23.69
N GLU A 66 -39.59 -22.00 -24.63
CA GLU A 66 -38.77 -22.09 -25.84
C GLU A 66 -37.27 -22.05 -25.47
N PRO A 67 -36.39 -22.82 -26.15
CA PRO A 67 -34.96 -22.81 -25.85
C PRO A 67 -34.36 -21.41 -26.10
N PRO A 68 -33.47 -20.91 -25.23
CA PRO A 68 -32.81 -19.63 -25.46
C PRO A 68 -31.90 -19.72 -26.70
N GLU A 69 -31.99 -18.74 -27.60
CA GLU A 69 -31.02 -18.60 -28.69
C GLU A 69 -29.59 -18.43 -28.14
N PRO A 70 -28.58 -19.04 -28.76
CA PRO A 70 -27.19 -18.83 -28.34
C PRO A 70 -26.79 -17.37 -28.59
N PRO A 71 -26.07 -16.72 -27.65
CA PRO A 71 -25.68 -15.33 -27.81
C PRO A 71 -24.80 -15.16 -29.05
N LYS A 72 -25.21 -14.23 -29.92
CA LYS A 72 -24.45 -13.84 -31.11
C LYS A 72 -23.10 -13.25 -30.65
N PRO A 73 -21.95 -13.72 -31.17
CA PRO A 73 -20.65 -13.19 -30.76
C PRO A 73 -20.56 -11.71 -31.15
N GLU A 74 -20.33 -10.88 -30.15
CA GLU A 74 -20.06 -9.46 -30.30
C GLU A 74 -18.65 -9.27 -30.90
N PRO A 75 -18.41 -8.27 -31.77
CA PRO A 75 -17.06 -8.02 -32.27
C PRO A 75 -16.11 -7.70 -31.11
N PRO A 76 -14.86 -8.19 -31.12
CA PRO A 76 -13.89 -7.82 -30.09
C PRO A 76 -13.69 -6.31 -30.11
N GLU A 77 -13.78 -5.67 -28.94
CA GLU A 77 -13.45 -4.24 -28.81
C GLU A 77 -12.02 -3.98 -29.27
N PRO A 78 -11.74 -2.82 -29.88
CA PRO A 78 -10.37 -2.39 -30.16
C PRO A 78 -9.57 -2.39 -28.85
N PRO A 79 -8.31 -2.89 -28.85
CA PRO A 79 -7.48 -2.81 -27.66
C PRO A 79 -7.32 -1.35 -27.25
N GLU A 80 -7.60 -1.05 -25.98
CA GLU A 80 -7.43 0.30 -25.44
C GLU A 80 -5.98 0.78 -25.65
N PRO A 81 -5.77 2.09 -25.93
CA PRO A 81 -4.43 2.66 -25.94
C PRO A 81 -3.73 2.35 -24.61
N PRO A 82 -2.43 1.99 -24.60
CA PRO A 82 -1.73 1.71 -23.36
C PRO A 82 -1.77 2.95 -22.46
N GLU A 83 -2.22 2.78 -21.22
CA GLU A 83 -2.25 3.89 -20.26
C GLU A 83 -0.88 4.57 -20.17
N PRO A 84 -0.82 5.91 -20.09
CA PRO A 84 0.44 6.59 -19.84
C PRO A 84 1.04 6.07 -18.53
N PRO A 85 2.38 5.88 -18.45
CA PRO A 85 3.00 5.27 -17.28
C PRO A 85 2.82 6.16 -16.05
N LYS A 86 1.83 5.80 -15.22
CA LYS A 86 1.53 6.48 -13.96
C LYS A 86 2.77 6.44 -13.07
N LEU A 87 3.11 7.60 -12.52
CA LEU A 87 4.18 7.68 -11.53
C LEU A 87 3.71 6.99 -10.22
N PRO A 88 4.63 6.47 -9.39
CA PRO A 88 4.26 5.93 -8.09
C PRO A 88 3.52 6.95 -7.23
N ALA A 89 2.38 6.57 -6.64
CA ALA A 89 1.73 7.44 -5.66
C ALA A 89 2.71 7.74 -4.51
N PHE A 90 2.78 8.98 -4.05
CA PHE A 90 3.75 9.37 -3.02
C PHE A 90 3.19 10.31 -1.96
N GLY A 91 3.85 10.31 -0.80
CA GLY A 91 3.47 11.11 0.35
C GLY A 91 4.53 11.10 1.44
N ALA A 92 4.13 11.40 2.66
CA ALA A 92 5.02 11.36 3.82
C ALA A 92 4.26 11.08 5.12
N TYR A 93 4.98 10.54 6.11
CA TYR A 93 4.60 10.65 7.51
C TYR A 93 5.22 11.91 8.11
N VAL A 94 4.39 12.82 8.63
CA VAL A 94 4.79 14.19 9.01
C VAL A 94 4.37 14.63 10.41
N ASP A 95 3.38 13.96 11.04
CA ASP A 95 3.03 14.06 12.47
C ASP A 95 2.16 12.85 12.86
N TYR A 96 2.15 12.47 14.14
CA TYR A 96 1.24 11.43 14.68
C TYR A 96 -0.20 11.96 14.85
N ASP A 97 -0.36 13.26 14.99
CA ASP A 97 -1.65 13.95 15.14
C ASP A 97 -2.26 14.23 13.77
N GLY A 98 -3.47 13.72 13.50
CA GLY A 98 -4.08 13.83 12.17
C GLY A 98 -4.35 15.26 11.69
N ALA A 99 -4.57 16.21 12.61
CA ALA A 99 -4.80 17.62 12.24
C ALA A 99 -3.49 18.32 11.86
N ARG A 100 -2.39 18.09 12.61
CA ARG A 100 -1.06 18.55 12.21
C ARG A 100 -0.53 17.81 10.98
N GLY A 101 -0.77 16.51 10.89
CA GLY A 101 -0.32 15.65 9.80
C GLY A 101 -0.89 16.08 8.45
N THR A 102 -2.21 16.16 8.34
CA THR A 102 -2.88 16.62 7.10
C THR A 102 -2.53 18.06 6.72
N ALA A 103 -2.38 18.97 7.70
CA ALA A 103 -1.90 20.33 7.44
C ALA A 103 -0.46 20.35 6.90
N ARG A 104 0.43 19.51 7.46
CA ARG A 104 1.82 19.37 7.04
C ARG A 104 1.98 18.74 5.66
N ILE A 105 1.11 17.81 5.25
CA ILE A 105 1.08 17.32 3.86
C ILE A 105 0.92 18.49 2.87
N ALA A 106 0.03 19.43 3.17
CA ALA A 106 -0.17 20.62 2.34
C ALA A 106 1.02 21.61 2.41
N GLU A 107 1.74 21.68 3.53
CA GLU A 107 2.98 22.47 3.65
C GLU A 107 4.15 21.85 2.87
N LEU A 108 4.31 20.53 2.96
CA LEU A 108 5.30 19.75 2.21
C LEU A 108 5.07 19.85 0.69
N SER A 109 3.81 19.75 0.25
CA SER A 109 3.40 20.03 -1.14
C SER A 109 3.88 21.42 -1.60
N ARG A 110 3.67 22.47 -0.80
CA ARG A 110 4.13 23.84 -1.12
C ARG A 110 5.66 23.95 -1.14
N TRP A 111 6.38 23.25 -0.27
CA TRP A 111 7.85 23.22 -0.24
C TRP A 111 8.46 22.49 -1.46
N LEU A 112 7.74 21.49 -1.98
CA LEU A 112 7.95 20.85 -3.29
C LEU A 112 7.31 21.65 -4.45
N GLY A 113 7.07 22.96 -4.30
CA GLY A 113 6.60 23.81 -5.40
C GLY A 113 5.20 23.50 -5.93
N GLY A 114 4.33 22.91 -5.10
CA GLY A 114 2.98 22.50 -5.48
C GLY A 114 2.88 21.07 -6.02
N ALA A 115 3.82 20.19 -5.65
CA ALA A 115 3.73 18.77 -5.98
C ALA A 115 2.55 18.08 -5.26
N GLU A 116 1.93 17.12 -5.92
CA GLU A 116 0.71 16.46 -5.45
C GLU A 116 1.03 15.19 -4.67
N LEU A 117 0.94 15.30 -3.34
CA LEU A 117 1.09 14.17 -2.43
C LEU A 117 -0.23 13.41 -2.35
N THR A 118 -0.36 12.38 -3.18
CA THR A 118 -1.55 11.53 -3.25
C THR A 118 -1.65 10.52 -2.10
N VAL A 119 -0.60 10.33 -1.29
CA VAL A 119 -0.59 9.38 -0.16
C VAL A 119 -0.58 10.08 1.20
N GLY A 120 -1.55 9.75 2.05
CA GLY A 120 -1.62 10.17 3.45
C GLY A 120 -1.33 8.99 4.37
N HIS A 121 -0.41 9.15 5.31
CA HIS A 121 0.13 8.05 6.13
C HIS A 121 0.21 8.41 7.62
N THR A 122 -0.22 7.48 8.47
CA THR A 122 -0.20 7.64 9.92
C THR A 122 -0.22 6.29 10.67
N TYR A 123 -0.12 6.34 11.99
CA TYR A 123 -0.01 5.18 12.88
C TYR A 123 -1.12 5.22 13.93
N LEU A 124 -1.73 4.09 14.25
CA LEU A 124 -2.52 3.98 15.47
C LEU A 124 -1.60 3.84 16.70
N PRO A 125 -1.83 4.59 17.79
CA PRO A 125 -1.05 4.41 19.02
C PRO A 125 -1.20 3.00 19.55
N GLY A 126 -0.07 2.33 19.78
CA GLY A 126 -0.02 0.91 20.16
C GLY A 126 0.05 0.64 21.65
N ASP A 127 -0.18 1.63 22.51
CA ASP A 127 -0.13 1.51 23.96
C ASP A 127 -1.34 0.74 24.53
N LEU A 128 -2.55 1.04 24.08
CA LEU A 128 -3.82 0.49 24.56
C LEU A 128 -4.71 0.01 23.41
N TRP A 129 -5.50 -1.05 23.63
CA TRP A 129 -6.45 -1.55 22.61
C TRP A 129 -7.41 -0.48 22.09
N SER A 130 -7.92 0.42 22.95
CA SER A 130 -8.82 1.52 22.54
C SER A 130 -8.24 2.43 21.46
N ASN A 131 -6.92 2.50 21.37
CA ASN A 131 -6.21 3.35 20.43
C ASN A 131 -6.00 2.60 19.10
N ILE A 132 -5.76 1.29 19.17
CA ILE A 132 -5.75 0.34 18.03
C ILE A 132 -7.17 0.17 17.44
N GLU A 133 -8.24 0.38 18.22
CA GLU A 133 -9.63 0.41 17.76
C GLU A 133 -9.98 1.70 16.97
N GLY A 134 -9.08 2.69 16.92
CA GLY A 134 -9.26 3.93 16.17
C GLY A 134 -10.14 4.97 16.89
N LEU A 135 -9.64 5.48 18.03
CA LEU A 135 -10.34 6.45 18.89
C LEU A 135 -11.09 7.57 18.11
N PRO A 136 -12.32 7.92 18.53
CA PRO A 136 -13.04 9.05 17.95
C PRO A 136 -12.24 10.35 17.98
N GLY A 137 -12.16 11.05 16.84
CA GLY A 137 -11.37 12.25 16.63
C GLY A 137 -9.98 12.02 16.04
N PHE A 138 -9.44 10.79 16.08
CA PHE A 138 -8.09 10.51 15.57
C PHE A 138 -8.07 10.28 14.06
N LEU A 139 -8.92 9.37 13.56
CA LEU A 139 -8.98 9.00 12.15
C LEU A 139 -9.86 9.94 11.30
N ASP A 140 -10.73 10.72 11.95
CA ASP A 140 -11.77 11.51 11.28
C ASP A 140 -11.17 12.55 10.31
N VAL A 141 -10.09 13.24 10.70
CA VAL A 141 -9.42 14.25 9.86
C VAL A 141 -8.68 13.60 8.67
N TRP A 142 -8.09 12.43 8.86
CA TRP A 142 -7.49 11.66 7.76
C TRP A 142 -8.55 11.10 6.81
N ALA A 143 -9.71 10.71 7.32
CA ALA A 143 -10.84 10.30 6.50
C ALA A 143 -11.40 11.46 5.67
N ASP A 144 -11.49 12.66 6.24
CA ASP A 144 -11.85 13.88 5.51
C ASP A 144 -10.80 14.21 4.42
N TRP A 145 -9.50 14.08 4.73
CA TRP A 145 -8.42 14.29 3.74
C TRP A 145 -8.44 13.28 2.59
N ARG A 146 -8.70 11.99 2.87
CA ARG A 146 -8.80 10.92 1.86
C ARG A 146 -9.99 11.12 0.94
N ARG A 147 -11.14 11.52 1.48
CA ARG A 147 -12.40 11.66 0.72
C ARG A 147 -12.53 13.01 -0.02
N ALA A 148 -11.51 13.86 0.05
CA ALA A 148 -11.53 15.16 -0.65
C ALA A 148 -11.22 15.04 -2.15
N GLU A 149 -10.46 14.02 -2.57
CA GLU A 149 -10.15 13.70 -3.97
C GLU A 149 -10.17 12.17 -4.14
N GLU A 150 -10.60 11.64 -5.29
CA GLU A 150 -10.83 10.19 -5.45
C GLU A 150 -9.53 9.36 -5.56
N ASP A 151 -8.47 9.96 -6.11
CA ASP A 151 -7.15 9.37 -6.36
C ASP A 151 -6.33 9.06 -5.10
N ARG A 152 -6.58 9.80 -4.00
CA ARG A 152 -5.80 9.72 -2.77
C ARG A 152 -5.78 8.33 -2.16
N LEU A 153 -4.66 7.98 -1.54
CA LEU A 153 -4.48 6.75 -0.76
C LEU A 153 -4.35 7.09 0.72
N PHE A 154 -5.11 6.39 1.58
CA PHE A 154 -4.87 6.42 3.02
C PHE A 154 -4.19 5.13 3.47
N VAL A 155 -3.05 5.30 4.16
CA VAL A 155 -2.19 4.24 4.66
C VAL A 155 -2.15 4.32 6.18
N LEU A 156 -2.47 3.22 6.85
CA LEU A 156 -2.58 3.16 8.31
C LEU A 156 -1.73 2.03 8.87
N ASN A 157 -0.70 2.36 9.64
CA ASN A 157 0.08 1.39 10.41
C ASN A 157 -0.73 0.96 11.65
N VAL A 158 -1.02 -0.35 11.74
CA VAL A 158 -1.91 -0.94 12.76
C VAL A 158 -1.14 -1.95 13.60
N PRO A 159 -0.95 -1.72 14.92
CA PRO A 159 -0.31 -2.70 15.79
C PRO A 159 -1.15 -3.98 15.91
N MET A 160 -0.49 -5.15 15.89
CA MET A 160 -1.18 -6.43 16.15
C MET A 160 -1.47 -6.64 17.64
N GLN A 161 -0.94 -5.79 18.53
CA GLN A 161 -0.94 -6.02 19.97
C GLN A 161 -0.75 -4.71 20.74
N GLU A 162 -1.62 -4.43 21.73
CA GLU A 162 -1.40 -3.35 22.71
C GLU A 162 -0.06 -3.50 23.43
N ARG A 163 0.41 -2.42 24.06
CA ARG A 163 1.73 -2.31 24.68
C ARG A 163 2.85 -2.59 23.66
N ASN A 164 2.68 -2.08 22.44
CA ASN A 164 3.47 -2.41 21.26
C ASN A 164 4.97 -2.10 21.42
N GLU A 165 5.33 -1.09 22.22
CA GLU A 165 6.73 -0.65 22.42
C GLU A 165 7.25 -0.85 23.86
N GLU A 166 6.48 -1.48 24.75
CA GLU A 166 6.86 -1.67 26.17
C GLU A 166 7.99 -2.68 26.44
N GLY A 167 8.81 -3.02 25.43
CA GLY A 167 9.95 -3.94 25.60
C GLY A 167 9.54 -5.34 26.08
N VAL A 168 8.36 -5.83 25.67
CA VAL A 168 7.81 -7.11 26.14
C VAL A 168 8.74 -8.26 25.73
N SER A 169 9.22 -9.04 26.71
CA SER A 169 10.12 -10.19 26.46
C SER A 169 9.52 -11.22 25.50
N ASP A 170 10.36 -11.98 24.78
CA ASP A 170 9.92 -12.98 23.78
C ASP A 170 8.99 -14.05 24.38
N ARG A 171 9.17 -14.42 25.66
CA ARG A 171 8.26 -15.34 26.37
C ARG A 171 6.86 -14.72 26.54
N GLY A 172 6.79 -13.41 26.73
CA GLY A 172 5.55 -12.63 26.73
C GLY A 172 4.94 -12.56 25.33
N VAL A 173 5.70 -12.13 24.32
CA VAL A 173 5.25 -12.04 22.91
C VAL A 173 4.73 -13.37 22.41
N ARG A 174 5.49 -14.48 22.58
CA ARG A 174 5.03 -15.84 22.25
C ARG A 174 3.68 -16.20 22.89
N LYS A 175 3.41 -15.74 24.11
CA LYS A 175 2.13 -15.98 24.79
C LYS A 175 1.00 -15.08 24.25
N LEU A 176 1.31 -13.86 23.80
CA LEU A 176 0.36 -12.94 23.17
C LEU A 176 0.02 -13.39 21.74
N LEU A 177 1.00 -13.70 20.90
CA LEU A 177 0.81 -14.28 19.56
C LEU A 177 -0.07 -15.53 19.60
N ARG A 178 0.17 -16.44 20.55
CA ARG A 178 -0.66 -17.65 20.73
C ARG A 178 -2.10 -17.38 21.18
N ARG A 179 -2.37 -16.23 21.82
CA ARG A 179 -3.73 -15.78 22.17
C ARG A 179 -4.44 -15.14 20.98
N GLY A 180 -3.73 -14.30 20.22
CA GLY A 180 -4.22 -13.78 18.94
C GLY A 180 -4.53 -14.89 17.93
N ALA A 181 -3.62 -15.85 17.78
CA ALA A 181 -3.81 -17.07 16.98
C ALA A 181 -4.93 -18.01 17.50
N ALA A 182 -5.53 -17.71 18.66
CA ALA A 182 -6.70 -18.38 19.22
C ALA A 182 -7.97 -17.51 19.15
N GLY A 183 -7.92 -16.34 18.50
CA GLY A 183 -9.06 -15.44 18.28
C GLY A 183 -9.34 -14.46 19.44
N LEU A 184 -8.47 -14.40 20.46
CA LEU A 184 -8.78 -13.66 21.71
C LEU A 184 -8.89 -12.13 21.51
N TYR A 185 -8.29 -11.61 20.44
CA TYR A 185 -8.17 -10.17 20.15
C TYR A 185 -8.95 -9.74 18.89
N ASP A 186 -9.60 -10.67 18.20
CA ASP A 186 -10.29 -10.43 16.91
C ASP A 186 -11.29 -9.26 16.98
N HIS A 187 -11.95 -9.08 18.13
CA HIS A 187 -12.93 -8.01 18.35
C HIS A 187 -12.38 -6.59 18.23
N HIS A 188 -11.12 -6.34 18.61
CA HIS A 188 -10.49 -5.01 18.47
C HIS A 188 -10.34 -4.63 16.99
N PHE A 189 -9.92 -5.60 16.16
CA PHE A 189 -9.76 -5.40 14.73
C PHE A 189 -11.09 -5.31 13.99
N ARG A 190 -12.13 -6.01 14.48
CA ARG A 190 -13.52 -5.78 14.04
C ARG A 190 -13.96 -4.34 14.29
N ALA A 191 -13.74 -3.81 15.50
CA ALA A 191 -14.11 -2.44 15.84
C ALA A 191 -13.37 -1.41 14.96
N LEU A 192 -12.07 -1.59 14.72
CA LEU A 192 -11.31 -0.74 13.79
C LEU A 192 -11.88 -0.81 12.35
N ALA A 193 -12.18 -2.00 11.85
CA ALA A 193 -12.74 -2.19 10.51
C ALA A 193 -14.13 -1.54 10.38
N GLU A 194 -15.00 -1.69 11.39
CA GLU A 194 -16.31 -1.04 11.46
C GLU A 194 -16.17 0.49 11.56
N ARG A 195 -15.16 0.99 12.29
CA ARG A 195 -14.82 2.42 12.39
C ARG A 195 -14.38 3.01 11.05
N LEU A 196 -13.48 2.34 10.32
CA LEU A 196 -12.98 2.78 9.01
C LEU A 196 -14.10 2.80 7.94
N VAL A 197 -14.98 1.79 7.93
CA VAL A 197 -16.16 1.77 7.05
C VAL A 197 -17.15 2.89 7.42
N ALA A 198 -17.42 3.12 8.71
CA ALA A 198 -18.29 4.20 9.16
C ALA A 198 -17.74 5.61 8.81
N LEU A 199 -16.41 5.77 8.80
CA LEU A 199 -15.71 6.98 8.35
C LEU A 199 -15.67 7.14 6.82
N LYS A 200 -16.27 6.20 6.08
CA LYS A 200 -16.33 6.15 4.60
C LYS A 200 -14.94 6.11 3.93
N ILE A 201 -13.99 5.41 4.56
CA ILE A 201 -12.67 5.08 4.00
C ILE A 201 -12.47 3.55 3.94
N PRO A 202 -13.37 2.80 3.27
CA PRO A 202 -13.32 1.34 3.23
C PRO A 202 -12.12 0.79 2.44
N ASP A 203 -11.45 1.62 1.65
CA ASP A 203 -10.33 1.33 0.75
C ASP A 203 -8.94 1.54 1.40
N THR A 204 -8.91 1.86 2.71
CA THR A 204 -7.69 2.06 3.50
C THR A 204 -6.69 0.90 3.32
N VAL A 205 -5.42 1.25 3.06
CA VAL A 205 -4.30 0.31 3.13
C VAL A 205 -3.88 0.15 4.59
N ILE A 206 -3.80 -1.10 5.04
CA ILE A 206 -3.50 -1.46 6.43
C ILE A 206 -2.12 -2.11 6.46
N VAL A 207 -1.14 -1.37 7.00
CA VAL A 207 0.21 -1.85 7.27
C VAL A 207 0.19 -2.52 8.65
N LEU A 208 -0.27 -3.76 8.67
CA LEU A 208 -0.48 -4.52 9.90
C LEU A 208 0.87 -4.98 10.47
N GLY A 209 1.13 -4.72 11.75
CA GLY A 209 2.26 -5.32 12.48
C GLY A 209 3.64 -5.17 11.81
N TRP A 210 3.94 -3.97 11.32
CA TRP A 210 5.17 -3.62 10.57
C TRP A 210 6.49 -3.94 11.30
N GLU A 211 7.59 -3.99 10.54
CA GLU A 211 8.92 -4.43 10.95
C GLU A 211 8.93 -5.78 11.74
N MET A 212 8.05 -6.73 11.38
CA MET A 212 7.84 -7.95 12.17
C MET A 212 9.07 -8.86 12.30
N ASN A 213 10.05 -8.71 11.42
CA ASN A 213 11.35 -9.39 11.47
C ASN A 213 12.32 -8.83 12.52
N GLY A 214 12.06 -7.65 13.07
CA GLY A 214 12.89 -7.00 14.07
C GLY A 214 12.57 -7.37 15.53
N ILE A 215 13.13 -6.58 16.45
CA ILE A 215 13.03 -6.81 17.91
C ILE A 215 12.19 -5.77 18.67
N THR A 216 11.94 -4.60 18.07
CA THR A 216 11.31 -3.44 18.71
C THR A 216 9.90 -3.76 19.21
N TYR A 217 9.04 -4.23 18.31
CA TYR A 217 7.60 -4.31 18.55
C TYR A 217 7.17 -5.58 19.28
N THR A 218 6.17 -5.46 20.15
CA THR A 218 5.44 -6.60 20.75
C THR A 218 4.67 -7.39 19.66
N SER A 219 4.44 -6.77 18.50
CA SER A 219 3.90 -7.39 17.28
C SER A 219 4.90 -8.29 16.52
N ARG A 220 6.18 -8.38 16.92
CA ARG A 220 7.22 -9.12 16.16
C ARG A 220 6.98 -10.62 16.02
N CYS A 221 7.42 -11.18 14.89
CA CYS A 221 7.23 -12.56 14.46
C CYS A 221 8.19 -13.57 15.13
N GLY A 222 9.48 -13.23 15.24
CA GLY A 222 10.55 -14.15 15.64
C GLY A 222 10.30 -15.03 16.89
N PRO A 223 9.60 -14.55 17.94
CA PRO A 223 9.26 -15.38 19.09
C PRO A 223 8.35 -16.58 18.79
N ASP A 224 7.47 -16.53 17.79
CA ASP A 224 6.63 -17.67 17.36
C ASP A 224 6.03 -17.46 15.95
N PRO A 225 6.76 -17.77 14.87
CA PRO A 225 6.32 -17.46 13.50
C PRO A 225 5.02 -18.14 13.08
N GLU A 226 4.74 -19.36 13.54
CA GLU A 226 3.48 -20.06 13.22
C GLU A 226 2.29 -19.44 13.95
N ALA A 227 2.45 -19.02 15.21
CA ALA A 227 1.42 -18.24 15.88
C ALA A 227 1.27 -16.84 15.25
N TRP A 228 2.35 -16.21 14.79
CA TRP A 228 2.29 -14.91 14.10
C TRP A 228 1.47 -15.00 12.81
N LYS A 229 1.81 -15.93 11.90
CA LYS A 229 1.08 -16.13 10.63
C LYS A 229 -0.39 -16.47 10.86
N LYS A 230 -0.69 -17.34 11.83
CA LYS A 230 -2.07 -17.67 12.18
C LYS A 230 -2.83 -16.47 12.78
N TYR A 231 -2.15 -15.59 13.51
CA TYR A 231 -2.75 -14.38 14.06
C TYR A 231 -3.01 -13.32 12.97
N TRP A 232 -2.07 -13.09 12.05
CA TRP A 232 -2.28 -12.28 10.85
C TRP A 232 -3.55 -12.73 10.11
N ASN A 233 -3.62 -14.02 9.78
CA ASN A 233 -4.75 -14.59 9.04
C ASN A 233 -6.07 -14.44 9.83
N ARG A 234 -6.03 -14.46 11.18
CA ARG A 234 -7.21 -14.17 12.01
C ARG A 234 -7.65 -12.70 11.94
N ILE A 235 -6.71 -11.76 12.03
CA ILE A 235 -6.98 -10.31 11.93
C ILE A 235 -7.57 -9.99 10.56
N VAL A 236 -6.88 -10.37 9.48
CA VAL A 236 -7.31 -10.10 8.09
C VAL A 236 -8.68 -10.69 7.81
N THR A 237 -8.93 -11.96 8.19
CA THR A 237 -10.27 -12.57 8.04
C THR A 237 -11.34 -11.78 8.81
N THR A 238 -11.02 -11.28 10.00
CA THR A 238 -11.98 -10.57 10.84
C THR A 238 -12.31 -9.20 10.27
N MET A 239 -11.31 -8.42 9.85
CA MET A 239 -11.52 -7.12 9.22
C MET A 239 -12.26 -7.25 7.88
N ARG A 240 -11.88 -8.24 7.05
CA ARG A 240 -12.57 -8.53 5.78
C ARG A 240 -14.01 -9.05 5.95
N SER A 241 -14.41 -9.47 7.15
CA SER A 241 -15.79 -9.87 7.44
C SER A 241 -16.75 -8.70 7.73
N VAL A 242 -16.26 -7.45 7.77
CA VAL A 242 -17.09 -6.27 7.97
C VAL A 242 -17.74 -5.85 6.63
N PRO A 243 -19.07 -5.72 6.54
CA PRO A 243 -19.74 -5.34 5.30
C PRO A 243 -19.26 -3.98 4.77
N GLY A 244 -19.08 -3.87 3.46
CA GLY A 244 -18.68 -2.63 2.77
C GLY A 244 -17.17 -2.33 2.77
N GLN A 245 -16.35 -3.11 3.48
CA GLN A 245 -14.90 -2.96 3.46
C GLN A 245 -14.28 -3.33 2.10
N LYS A 246 -13.16 -2.69 1.77
CA LYS A 246 -12.31 -2.92 0.59
C LYS A 246 -10.82 -2.80 0.95
N PHE A 247 -10.44 -3.13 2.19
CA PHE A 247 -9.09 -2.89 2.70
C PHE A 247 -8.06 -3.75 1.97
N ARG A 248 -6.86 -3.19 1.79
CA ARG A 248 -5.68 -3.91 1.31
C ARG A 248 -4.68 -4.07 2.45
N PHE A 249 -4.17 -5.28 2.65
CA PHE A 249 -3.23 -5.60 3.72
C PHE A 249 -1.80 -5.65 3.19
N ASP A 250 -0.95 -4.80 3.77
CA ASP A 250 0.44 -4.62 3.36
C ASP A 250 1.36 -5.37 4.33
N PHE A 251 2.06 -6.40 3.81
CA PHE A 251 3.02 -7.18 4.57
C PHE A 251 4.40 -6.50 4.53
N ASN A 252 4.72 -5.78 5.60
CA ASN A 252 5.82 -4.81 5.62
C ASN A 252 6.92 -5.13 6.65
N PRO A 253 8.00 -5.83 6.27
CA PRO A 253 9.21 -6.01 7.07
C PRO A 253 10.17 -4.82 6.99
N THR A 254 11.16 -4.77 7.89
CA THR A 254 12.33 -3.88 7.75
C THR A 254 13.37 -4.50 6.84
N ARG A 255 14.13 -3.69 6.09
CA ARG A 255 15.09 -4.17 5.08
C ARG A 255 16.18 -5.08 5.67
N GLY A 256 16.48 -6.14 4.92
CA GLY A 256 17.49 -7.12 5.29
C GLY A 256 16.92 -8.18 6.24
N ARG A 257 17.83 -8.91 6.90
CA ARG A 257 17.44 -10.03 7.77
C ARG A 257 16.79 -9.59 9.08
N ASP A 258 17.32 -8.53 9.71
CA ASP A 258 17.24 -8.28 11.16
C ASP A 258 17.33 -9.59 11.99
N ALA A 259 16.37 -9.87 12.88
CA ALA A 259 16.43 -11.02 13.79
C ALA A 259 16.00 -12.34 13.12
N ILE A 260 15.00 -12.30 12.24
CA ILE A 260 14.47 -13.45 11.52
C ILE A 260 14.21 -13.11 10.04
N PRO A 261 14.65 -13.94 9.07
CA PRO A 261 14.27 -13.79 7.66
C PRO A 261 12.76 -13.54 7.48
N TRP A 262 12.38 -12.38 6.95
CA TRP A 262 10.97 -11.96 6.90
C TRP A 262 10.08 -12.93 6.10
N THR A 263 10.63 -13.64 5.11
CA THR A 263 9.94 -14.69 4.35
C THR A 263 9.42 -15.83 5.25
N GLN A 264 10.02 -16.10 6.41
CA GLN A 264 9.53 -17.11 7.36
C GLN A 264 8.25 -16.66 8.10
N CYS A 265 8.02 -15.35 8.12
CA CYS A 265 6.84 -14.70 8.69
C CYS A 265 5.73 -14.51 7.65
N TYR A 266 5.97 -14.75 6.36
CA TYR A 266 4.97 -14.53 5.32
C TYR A 266 3.72 -15.41 5.55
N PRO A 267 2.51 -14.82 5.66
CA PRO A 267 1.33 -15.53 6.15
C PRO A 267 0.48 -16.20 5.06
N GLY A 268 0.78 -15.91 3.77
CA GLY A 268 0.14 -16.49 2.59
C GLY A 268 -0.59 -15.46 1.72
N ASP A 269 -0.59 -15.73 0.42
CA ASP A 269 -1.11 -14.86 -0.65
C ASP A 269 -2.60 -14.48 -0.49
N ASP A 270 -3.38 -15.33 0.17
CA ASP A 270 -4.81 -15.11 0.45
C ASP A 270 -5.07 -13.89 1.35
N THR A 271 -4.11 -13.50 2.19
CA THR A 271 -4.26 -12.49 3.26
C THR A 271 -3.28 -11.33 3.16
N VAL A 272 -2.57 -11.23 2.04
CA VAL A 272 -1.62 -10.15 1.74
C VAL A 272 -1.91 -9.61 0.34
N ASP A 273 -2.15 -8.31 0.24
CA ASP A 273 -2.52 -7.65 -1.01
C ASP A 273 -1.35 -6.85 -1.60
N ILE A 274 -0.40 -6.45 -0.77
CA ILE A 274 0.80 -5.67 -1.10
C ILE A 274 1.98 -6.24 -0.31
N ILE A 275 3.17 -6.31 -0.90
CA ILE A 275 4.42 -6.56 -0.17
C ILE A 275 5.09 -5.20 0.07
N GLY A 276 5.30 -4.82 1.31
CA GLY A 276 6.02 -3.61 1.67
C GLY A 276 7.49 -3.86 1.95
N MET A 277 8.22 -2.76 2.16
CA MET A 277 9.52 -2.77 2.81
C MET A 277 9.80 -1.43 3.48
N ASP A 278 10.16 -1.44 4.75
CA ASP A 278 10.70 -0.26 5.43
C ASP A 278 12.21 -0.16 5.17
N SER A 279 12.67 0.94 4.56
CA SER A 279 14.08 1.13 4.18
C SER A 279 14.65 2.49 4.57
N TYR A 280 15.53 2.47 5.56
CA TYR A 280 16.35 3.60 6.00
C TYR A 280 17.82 3.40 5.63
N ASP A 281 18.65 4.46 5.67
CA ASP A 281 20.08 4.38 5.32
C ASP A 281 20.98 3.71 6.39
N GLN A 282 20.65 2.47 6.77
CA GLN A 282 21.29 1.70 7.84
C GLN A 282 21.64 0.26 7.42
N PRO A 283 22.59 -0.44 8.09
CA PRO A 283 23.56 0.06 9.07
C PRO A 283 24.55 1.07 8.49
N ARG A 284 25.48 1.57 9.33
CA ARG A 284 26.50 2.51 8.87
C ARG A 284 27.49 1.85 7.91
N GLY A 285 27.85 2.59 6.85
CA GLY A 285 28.98 2.24 5.99
C GLY A 285 28.71 1.21 4.89
N ILE A 286 27.45 0.80 4.66
CA ILE A 286 27.07 0.06 3.45
C ILE A 286 26.54 1.01 2.37
N SER A 287 26.90 0.74 1.12
CA SER A 287 26.42 1.42 -0.08
C SER A 287 24.95 1.10 -0.38
N PHE A 288 24.36 1.80 -1.36
CA PHE A 288 23.01 1.44 -1.84
C PHE A 288 23.01 0.10 -2.58
N ASP A 289 24.07 -0.20 -3.32
CA ASP A 289 24.23 -1.47 -4.05
C ASP A 289 24.32 -2.68 -3.10
N GLU A 290 24.92 -2.52 -1.91
CA GLU A 290 24.86 -3.51 -0.83
C GLU A 290 23.45 -3.64 -0.23
N GLN A 291 22.68 -2.55 -0.13
CA GLN A 291 21.27 -2.58 0.34
C GLN A 291 20.32 -3.23 -0.69
N ILE A 292 20.66 -3.18 -1.98
CA ILE A 292 19.99 -3.96 -3.02
C ILE A 292 20.31 -5.46 -2.88
N SER A 293 21.60 -5.78 -2.78
CA SER A 293 22.13 -7.14 -2.97
C SER A 293 22.28 -7.98 -1.69
N GLU A 294 22.11 -7.40 -0.51
CA GLU A 294 22.15 -8.17 0.75
C GLU A 294 21.03 -9.22 0.82
N PRO A 295 21.23 -10.33 1.57
CA PRO A 295 20.16 -11.28 1.84
C PRO A 295 18.96 -10.58 2.50
N TYR A 296 17.78 -10.71 1.88
CA TYR A 296 16.52 -10.08 2.31
C TYR A 296 16.46 -8.54 2.12
N GLY A 297 17.39 -7.97 1.32
CA GLY A 297 17.43 -6.57 0.90
C GLY A 297 16.45 -6.19 -0.22
N LEU A 298 16.68 -5.05 -0.90
CA LEU A 298 15.71 -4.48 -1.86
C LEU A 298 15.44 -5.37 -3.09
N GLN A 299 16.45 -6.08 -3.63
CA GLN A 299 16.19 -7.00 -4.75
C GLN A 299 15.34 -8.18 -4.30
N ALA A 300 15.62 -8.74 -3.12
CA ALA A 300 14.86 -9.86 -2.56
C ALA A 300 13.39 -9.49 -2.27
N HIS A 301 13.12 -8.22 -1.92
CA HIS A 301 11.77 -7.68 -1.81
C HIS A 301 11.03 -7.70 -3.16
N VAL A 302 11.63 -7.09 -4.19
CA VAL A 302 11.08 -7.03 -5.56
C VAL A 302 10.83 -8.43 -6.13
N ASP A 303 11.84 -9.30 -6.05
CA ASP A 303 11.77 -10.66 -6.63
C ASP A 303 10.69 -11.50 -5.93
N PHE A 304 10.51 -11.35 -4.62
CA PHE A 304 9.48 -12.04 -3.85
C PHE A 304 8.07 -11.53 -4.23
N ALA A 305 7.86 -10.22 -4.28
CA ALA A 305 6.57 -9.65 -4.68
C ALA A 305 6.19 -10.06 -6.11
N LYS A 306 7.15 -10.06 -7.02
CA LYS A 306 7.01 -10.55 -8.41
C LYS A 306 6.67 -12.04 -8.45
N ALA A 307 7.31 -12.87 -7.63
CA ALA A 307 7.03 -14.31 -7.56
C ALA A 307 5.63 -14.63 -7.01
N HIS A 308 5.11 -13.78 -6.12
CA HIS A 308 3.75 -13.87 -5.55
C HIS A 308 2.68 -13.08 -6.34
N GLY A 309 3.05 -12.44 -7.45
CA GLY A 309 2.13 -11.64 -8.27
C GLY A 309 1.51 -10.44 -7.55
N LYS A 310 2.23 -9.85 -6.58
CA LYS A 310 1.78 -8.72 -5.75
C LYS A 310 2.51 -7.43 -6.13
N PRO A 311 1.87 -6.25 -5.99
CA PRO A 311 2.56 -4.97 -6.04
C PRO A 311 3.51 -4.81 -4.84
N ILE A 312 4.54 -3.98 -5.01
CA ILE A 312 5.40 -3.52 -3.91
C ILE A 312 4.97 -2.16 -3.35
N SER A 313 5.33 -1.85 -2.11
CA SER A 313 5.26 -0.51 -1.50
C SER A 313 6.53 -0.17 -0.72
N TYR A 314 6.68 1.09 -0.32
CA TYR A 314 7.67 1.53 0.67
C TYR A 314 6.98 2.39 1.74
N PRO A 315 6.36 1.78 2.77
CA PRO A 315 5.56 2.48 3.76
C PRO A 315 6.38 3.41 4.66
N GLU A 316 7.61 3.02 4.99
CA GLU A 316 8.61 3.93 5.56
C GLU A 316 9.89 3.95 4.73
N TRP A 317 10.35 5.14 4.35
CA TRP A 317 11.73 5.30 3.92
C TRP A 317 12.31 6.66 4.29
N GLY A 318 13.63 6.75 4.37
CA GLY A 318 14.32 8.00 4.66
C GLY A 318 15.77 7.81 5.11
N LEU A 319 16.32 8.86 5.70
CA LEU A 319 17.66 8.84 6.29
C LEU A 319 17.61 8.20 7.68
N PHE A 320 18.75 7.84 8.27
CA PHE A 320 18.83 7.48 9.69
C PHE A 320 20.26 7.52 10.23
N ARG A 321 21.14 6.64 9.73
CA ARG A 321 22.42 6.33 10.39
C ARG A 321 23.61 6.92 9.68
N ASN A 322 23.60 7.09 8.36
CA ASN A 322 24.71 7.78 7.67
C ASN A 322 24.54 9.31 7.65
N GLY A 323 23.33 9.82 7.93
CA GLY A 323 23.07 11.26 8.15
C GLY A 323 22.58 11.96 6.88
N ASP A 324 23.11 13.15 6.59
CA ASP A 324 22.81 13.88 5.35
C ASP A 324 23.39 13.13 4.14
N ASN A 325 22.57 12.27 3.52
CA ASN A 325 23.00 11.31 2.52
C ASN A 325 22.27 11.54 1.18
N PRO A 326 22.75 12.51 0.36
CA PRO A 326 22.15 12.83 -0.93
C PRO A 326 22.22 11.67 -1.94
N GLU A 327 23.15 10.72 -1.78
CA GLU A 327 23.24 9.56 -2.66
C GLU A 327 22.19 8.51 -2.32
N TYR A 328 21.95 8.20 -1.04
CA TYR A 328 20.81 7.34 -0.66
C TYR A 328 19.49 7.94 -1.16
N MET A 329 19.30 9.24 -0.96
CA MET A 329 18.10 9.96 -1.40
C MET A 329 17.87 9.84 -2.92
N ARG A 330 18.93 10.05 -3.73
CA ARG A 330 18.90 9.89 -5.18
C ARG A 330 18.63 8.45 -5.61
N ARG A 331 19.36 7.49 -5.03
CA ARG A 331 19.29 6.08 -5.42
C ARG A 331 17.95 5.44 -5.04
N MET A 332 17.37 5.80 -3.89
CA MET A 332 16.04 5.32 -3.48
C MET A 332 14.93 5.86 -4.38
N LEU A 333 14.98 7.16 -4.74
CA LEU A 333 14.03 7.74 -5.70
C LEU A 333 14.15 7.10 -7.10
N ALA A 334 15.38 6.87 -7.57
CA ALA A 334 15.62 6.17 -8.85
C ALA A 334 15.15 4.71 -8.81
N TRP A 335 15.39 3.99 -7.72
CA TRP A 335 14.95 2.60 -7.52
C TRP A 335 13.42 2.48 -7.55
N MET A 336 12.71 3.43 -6.94
CA MET A 336 11.24 3.49 -7.01
C MET A 336 10.73 3.94 -8.39
N ASP A 337 11.46 4.77 -9.14
CA ASP A 337 11.09 5.06 -10.52
C ASP A 337 11.34 3.85 -11.46
N GLU A 338 12.35 3.03 -11.21
CA GLU A 338 12.58 1.78 -11.93
C GLU A 338 11.49 0.73 -11.62
N HIS A 339 11.21 0.50 -10.34
CA HIS A 339 10.37 -0.62 -9.87
C HIS A 339 8.89 -0.28 -9.70
N LYS A 340 8.50 0.99 -9.88
CA LYS A 340 7.12 1.51 -9.85
C LYS A 340 6.25 0.95 -8.69
N PRO A 341 6.59 1.23 -7.41
CA PRO A 341 5.75 0.80 -6.29
C PRO A 341 4.36 1.41 -6.35
N LEU A 342 3.37 0.67 -5.83
CA LEU A 342 1.99 1.12 -5.70
C LEU A 342 1.90 2.44 -4.93
N TYR A 343 2.69 2.56 -3.85
CA TYR A 343 2.90 3.80 -3.14
C TYR A 343 4.25 3.83 -2.41
N ASN A 344 4.70 5.03 -2.04
CA ASN A 344 5.80 5.22 -1.10
C ASN A 344 5.57 6.43 -0.20
N THR A 345 6.08 6.39 1.03
CA THR A 345 5.90 7.45 2.02
C THR A 345 7.21 7.75 2.75
N LEU A 346 7.69 8.99 2.62
CA LEU A 346 8.89 9.45 3.29
C LEU A 346 8.61 9.70 4.79
N THR A 347 9.46 9.18 5.66
CA THR A 347 9.41 9.45 7.10
C THR A 347 10.05 10.81 7.42
N ASP A 348 9.25 11.87 7.54
CA ASP A 348 9.74 13.25 7.66
C ASP A 348 9.74 13.79 9.10
N TYR A 349 10.69 13.33 9.91
CA TYR A 349 11.12 13.98 11.16
C TYR A 349 12.59 13.65 11.44
N CYS A 350 13.32 14.42 12.26
CA CYS A 350 14.74 14.13 12.52
C CYS A 350 14.93 12.79 13.26
N PRO A 351 15.89 11.93 12.87
CA PRO A 351 16.96 12.15 11.88
C PRO A 351 16.59 11.81 10.41
N HIS A 352 15.38 11.32 10.15
CA HIS A 352 15.00 10.67 8.90
C HIS A 352 14.60 11.62 7.77
N GLY A 353 13.96 12.72 8.12
CA GLY A 353 13.31 13.62 7.18
C GLY A 353 14.25 14.50 6.35
N VAL A 354 13.64 15.20 5.40
CA VAL A 354 14.31 16.12 4.45
C VAL A 354 13.68 17.51 4.45
N TRP A 355 12.46 17.67 4.96
CA TRP A 355 11.77 18.95 5.05
C TRP A 355 11.74 19.46 6.50
N GLN A 356 11.22 18.66 7.44
CA GLN A 356 11.25 19.02 8.87
C GLN A 356 12.61 18.82 9.53
N CYS A 357 13.53 18.05 8.92
CA CYS A 357 14.88 17.87 9.46
C CYS A 357 15.94 18.73 8.75
N GLY A 358 16.13 19.96 9.23
CA GLY A 358 17.18 20.87 8.78
C GLY A 358 18.63 20.42 9.03
N SER A 359 18.86 19.20 9.51
CA SER A 359 20.19 18.57 9.60
C SER A 359 20.61 17.82 8.33
N ASN A 360 19.71 17.66 7.35
CA ASN A 360 19.93 16.87 6.14
C ASN A 360 19.88 17.70 4.82
N PRO A 361 20.51 18.89 4.74
CA PRO A 361 20.29 19.85 3.66
C PRO A 361 20.70 19.39 2.25
N GLN A 362 21.69 18.49 2.09
CA GLN A 362 22.07 17.98 0.77
C GLN A 362 21.02 16.99 0.25
N ALA A 363 20.49 16.13 1.12
CA ALA A 363 19.37 15.26 0.80
C ALA A 363 18.07 16.05 0.58
N SER A 364 17.81 17.12 1.34
CA SER A 364 16.72 18.07 1.08
C SER A 364 16.76 18.59 -0.36
N GLU A 365 17.93 19.03 -0.82
CA GLU A 365 18.08 19.59 -2.15
C GLU A 365 17.88 18.51 -3.25
N VAL A 366 18.39 17.29 -3.06
CA VAL A 366 18.13 16.17 -3.98
C VAL A 366 16.64 15.81 -4.07
N TYR A 367 15.96 15.70 -2.92
CA TYR A 367 14.53 15.36 -2.87
C TYR A 367 13.67 16.44 -3.56
N ARG A 368 14.00 17.73 -3.34
CA ARG A 368 13.36 18.84 -4.05
C ARG A 368 13.65 18.82 -5.55
N GLN A 369 14.90 18.61 -5.97
CA GLN A 369 15.27 18.60 -7.39
C GLN A 369 14.52 17.52 -8.20
N ILE A 370 14.20 16.38 -7.58
CA ILE A 370 13.52 15.26 -8.24
C ILE A 370 11.98 15.38 -8.17
N LEU A 371 11.42 16.00 -7.12
CA LEU A 371 9.97 16.00 -6.88
C LEU A 371 9.28 17.38 -6.98
N THR A 372 10.01 18.47 -7.24
CA THR A 372 9.41 19.81 -7.36
C THR A 372 8.40 19.87 -8.51
N GLY A 373 7.16 20.26 -8.22
CA GLY A 373 6.07 20.37 -9.19
C GLY A 373 5.59 19.03 -9.76
N ARG A 374 5.99 17.89 -9.17
CA ARG A 374 5.50 16.56 -9.59
C ARG A 374 3.99 16.46 -9.40
N LYS A 375 3.31 16.16 -10.49
CA LYS A 375 1.90 15.78 -10.56
C LYS A 375 1.85 14.38 -11.16
N ASP A 376 0.85 13.59 -10.79
CA ASP A 376 0.56 12.38 -11.56
C ASP A 376 -0.04 12.80 -12.92
N PRO A 377 0.29 12.12 -14.03
CA PRO A 377 -0.19 12.53 -15.35
C PRO A 377 -1.72 12.36 -15.42
N GLU A 378 -2.45 13.45 -15.63
CA GLU A 378 -3.88 13.39 -15.93
C GLU A 378 -4.12 12.41 -17.08
N PRO A 379 -5.14 11.53 -17.01
CA PRO A 379 -5.52 10.68 -18.13
C PRO A 379 -6.05 11.57 -19.25
N THR A 380 -5.17 11.92 -20.19
CA THR A 380 -5.48 12.70 -21.38
C THR A 380 -6.37 11.90 -22.32
N VAL A 381 -7.67 11.92 -22.03
CA VAL A 381 -8.71 11.54 -22.98
C VAL A 381 -8.43 12.32 -24.27
N PRO A 382 -8.15 11.64 -25.40
CA PRO A 382 -7.81 12.33 -26.63
C PRO A 382 -9.07 13.02 -27.15
N THR A 383 -9.18 14.34 -26.90
CA THR A 383 -10.20 15.18 -27.54
C THR A 383 -10.10 14.96 -29.05
N PRO A 384 -11.13 14.43 -29.72
CA PRO A 384 -11.06 14.20 -31.16
C PRO A 384 -10.96 15.55 -31.85
N GLU A 385 -9.85 15.80 -32.55
CA GLU A 385 -9.70 17.00 -33.37
C GLU A 385 -10.84 17.06 -34.39
N PRO A 386 -11.53 18.21 -34.56
CA PRO A 386 -12.60 18.34 -35.53
C PRO A 386 -12.09 18.03 -36.94
N THR A 387 -12.45 16.85 -37.45
CA THR A 387 -11.90 16.33 -38.71
C THR A 387 -12.42 17.18 -39.86
N VAL A 388 -11.59 18.08 -40.38
CA VAL A 388 -11.93 18.91 -41.54
C VAL A 388 -12.15 17.98 -42.73
N PRO A 389 -13.36 17.95 -43.33
CA PRO A 389 -13.63 17.03 -44.43
C PRO A 389 -12.74 17.38 -45.62
N THR A 390 -11.87 16.45 -45.98
CA THR A 390 -11.01 16.56 -47.17
C THR A 390 -11.89 16.33 -48.40
N PRO A 391 -11.84 17.19 -49.44
CA PRO A 391 -12.68 17.03 -50.62
C PRO A 391 -12.28 15.78 -51.43
N ASP A 392 -13.28 15.17 -52.09
CA ASP A 392 -13.09 13.92 -52.85
C ASP A 392 -11.99 14.01 -53.92
N PRO A 393 -11.11 13.00 -54.04
CA PRO A 393 -10.12 12.95 -55.10
C PRO A 393 -10.76 12.65 -56.47
N THR A 394 -10.57 13.55 -57.43
CA THR A 394 -10.91 13.33 -58.83
C THR A 394 -10.17 12.11 -59.40
N PRO A 395 -10.82 11.20 -60.15
CA PRO A 395 -10.19 9.99 -60.67
C PRO A 395 -9.07 10.29 -61.69
N GLU A 396 -7.90 9.70 -61.48
CA GLU A 396 -6.70 9.88 -62.30
C GLU A 396 -6.60 8.84 -63.45
N PRO A 397 -5.98 9.16 -64.61
CA PRO A 397 -5.91 8.25 -65.77
C PRO A 397 -5.06 6.97 -65.55
N PRO A 398 -5.22 5.94 -66.38
CA PRO A 398 -4.61 4.62 -66.14
C PRO A 398 -3.07 4.62 -66.21
N LYS A 399 -2.48 3.85 -65.27
CA LYS A 399 -1.04 3.75 -64.98
C LYS A 399 -0.22 3.19 -66.17
N PRO A 400 0.92 3.81 -66.55
CA PRO A 400 1.92 3.20 -67.42
C PRO A 400 2.60 1.97 -66.77
N THR A 401 3.03 1.01 -67.57
CA THR A 401 3.74 -0.21 -67.11
C THR A 401 5.14 0.09 -66.58
N ASP A 402 5.47 -0.48 -65.43
CA ASP A 402 6.77 -0.32 -64.76
C ASP A 402 7.93 -0.97 -65.57
N PRO A 403 9.11 -0.32 -65.68
CA PRO A 403 10.26 -0.88 -66.37
C PRO A 403 11.01 -1.92 -65.52
N VAL A 404 11.60 -2.94 -66.18
CA VAL A 404 12.35 -4.01 -65.51
C VAL A 404 13.70 -3.49 -64.98
N THR A 405 13.87 -3.50 -63.67
CA THR A 405 15.15 -3.18 -63.00
C THR A 405 16.11 -4.38 -63.06
N PRO A 406 17.39 -4.21 -63.44
CA PRO A 406 18.37 -5.30 -63.51
C PRO A 406 18.80 -5.82 -62.12
N PRO A 407 19.34 -7.05 -62.02
CA PRO A 407 19.72 -7.66 -60.75
C PRO A 407 20.89 -6.95 -60.05
N VAL A 408 20.81 -6.86 -58.73
CA VAL A 408 21.86 -6.30 -57.86
C VAL A 408 23.09 -7.22 -57.87
N PRO A 409 24.33 -6.71 -58.01
CA PRO A 409 25.54 -7.51 -57.91
C PRO A 409 25.70 -8.12 -56.51
N GLN A 410 26.00 -9.41 -56.43
CA GLN A 410 26.42 -10.03 -55.16
C GLN A 410 27.85 -9.61 -54.80
N PRO A 411 28.16 -9.42 -53.51
CA PRO A 411 29.53 -9.11 -53.06
C PRO A 411 30.47 -10.31 -53.27
N PRO A 412 31.78 -10.08 -53.51
CA PRO A 412 32.75 -11.16 -53.69
C PRO A 412 33.01 -11.93 -52.38
N ASP A 413 33.23 -13.24 -52.50
CA ASP A 413 33.11 -14.25 -51.41
C ASP A 413 34.02 -14.08 -50.17
N ASN A 414 34.95 -13.12 -50.18
CA ASN A 414 35.95 -12.90 -49.12
C ASN A 414 35.83 -11.51 -48.45
N CYS A 415 34.63 -10.93 -48.26
CA CYS A 415 34.43 -9.79 -47.34
C CYS A 415 33.53 -10.17 -46.16
N SER A 416 34.02 -9.89 -44.94
CA SER A 416 33.17 -9.71 -43.76
C SER A 416 32.97 -8.21 -43.53
N PRO A 417 31.74 -7.68 -43.50
CA PRO A 417 31.49 -6.28 -43.16
C PRO A 417 31.80 -6.04 -41.68
N LEU A 418 32.44 -4.90 -41.37
CA LEU A 418 32.44 -4.37 -40.01
C LEU A 418 31.17 -3.55 -39.78
N GLU A 419 30.51 -3.80 -38.64
CA GLU A 419 29.44 -2.94 -38.14
C GLU A 419 30.08 -1.92 -37.19
N LEU A 420 30.10 -0.66 -37.62
CA LEU A 420 30.70 0.47 -36.90
C LEU A 420 29.62 1.43 -36.37
N GLY A 421 28.36 1.16 -36.70
CA GLY A 421 27.18 1.91 -36.28
C GLY A 421 26.82 3.02 -37.25
N ASP A 422 25.52 3.22 -37.46
CA ASP A 422 24.94 4.03 -38.54
C ASP A 422 25.55 5.44 -38.65
N TRP A 423 25.86 6.07 -37.51
CA TRP A 423 26.46 7.41 -37.46
C TRP A 423 27.87 7.47 -38.08
N VAL A 424 28.69 6.42 -37.90
CA VAL A 424 30.02 6.32 -38.49
C VAL A 424 29.93 5.93 -39.96
N GLU A 425 29.06 4.96 -40.28
CA GLU A 425 28.88 4.44 -41.63
C GLU A 425 28.28 5.47 -42.60
N TYR A 426 27.40 6.34 -42.11
CA TYR A 426 26.87 7.49 -42.84
C TYR A 426 27.98 8.45 -43.30
N TRP A 427 28.94 8.77 -42.43
CA TRP A 427 30.07 9.66 -42.76
C TRP A 427 31.15 9.00 -43.64
N LEU A 428 31.21 7.66 -43.67
CA LEU A 428 32.11 6.90 -44.55
C LEU A 428 31.49 6.56 -45.92
N GLY A 429 30.20 6.81 -46.12
CA GLY A 429 29.49 6.54 -47.38
C GLY A 429 29.13 5.06 -47.60
N GLY A 430 29.15 4.23 -46.55
CA GLY A 430 28.81 2.81 -46.60
C GLY A 430 29.59 1.93 -45.61
N LYS A 431 29.22 0.65 -45.51
CA LYS A 431 29.89 -0.33 -44.64
C LYS A 431 31.31 -0.64 -45.11
N LEU A 432 32.24 -0.69 -44.15
CA LEU A 432 33.65 -0.91 -44.42
C LEU A 432 33.96 -2.42 -44.54
N CYS A 433 34.45 -2.87 -45.70
CA CYS A 433 34.93 -4.24 -45.92
C CYS A 433 36.41 -4.38 -45.48
N LEU A 434 36.72 -5.39 -44.67
CA LEU A 434 38.09 -5.86 -44.44
C LEU A 434 38.30 -7.26 -45.03
N LYS A 435 39.52 -7.51 -45.52
CA LYS A 435 39.91 -8.77 -46.16
C LYS A 435 40.98 -9.50 -45.34
N PHE A 436 40.59 -10.53 -44.60
CA PHE A 436 41.49 -11.34 -43.76
C PHE A 436 42.27 -12.42 -44.55
N ASP A 437 42.98 -11.99 -45.59
CA ASP A 437 43.79 -12.86 -46.49
C ASP A 437 45.31 -12.62 -46.32
N TRP A 438 45.79 -12.40 -45.09
CA TRP A 438 47.21 -12.16 -44.82
C TRP A 438 47.76 -12.77 -43.53
N TRP A 439 47.60 -14.09 -43.34
CA TRP A 439 48.50 -14.87 -42.46
C TRP A 439 48.56 -16.38 -42.83
N SER A 440 48.94 -16.69 -44.09
CA SER A 440 49.25 -18.06 -44.51
C SER A 440 50.55 -18.14 -45.32
N ARG A 441 51.69 -18.27 -44.63
CA ARG A 441 52.95 -18.81 -45.18
C ARG A 441 53.97 -19.12 -44.08
N ASN A 442 54.32 -20.41 -43.97
CA ASN A 442 55.61 -20.99 -43.56
C ASN A 442 56.25 -20.45 -42.25
N ARG A 443 56.56 -21.30 -41.24
CA ARG A 443 56.96 -22.71 -41.27
C ARG A 443 56.41 -23.49 -40.09
#